data_AF-N1RY99-F1
#
_entry.id   AF-N1RY99-F1
#
_cell.length_a   1.000
_cell.length_b   1.000
_cell.length_c   1.000
_cell.angle_alpha   90.00
_cell.angle_beta   90.00
_cell.angle_gamma   90.00
#
_symmetry.space_group_name_H-M   'P 1'
#
loop_
_entity.id
_entity.type
_entity.pdbx_description
1 polymer ?
#
loop_
_entity_poly.entity_id
_entity_poly.type
_entity_poly.pdbx_seq_one_letter_code
_entity_poly.pdbx_strand_id
1 'polypeptide(L)'
;MSTRMALNWTWEPNEFDFIHIRYIFGAIKDWSALFSEAYRCCVPGGWVQSAEADVEFRSDDGTIDKEPNLKLYKKLFEEGGKILGYPFFVYDQQVQGFKDAGFEDVTTVDYKLPVGDWPKDPKLAEVGRFVRACLETDLEGYTTMMWNELLKWPKDEYQLFLMSIRKAIRNPKIHTYMRVRYVYGRKPSSQ
;
A
#
# COMPACT_ATOMS: atom_id res chain seq x y z
N MET A 1 4.91 28.08 -8.47
CA MET A 1 4.52 26.88 -7.68
C MET A 1 5.80 26.28 -7.12
N SER A 2 6.03 26.37 -5.81
CA SER A 2 7.20 25.77 -5.18
C SER A 2 6.91 24.27 -5.02
N THR A 3 7.54 23.44 -5.84
CA THR A 3 7.65 22.00 -5.61
C THR A 3 8.39 21.85 -4.28
N ARG A 4 7.67 21.62 -3.17
CA ARG A 4 8.33 21.26 -1.91
C ARG A 4 9.02 19.92 -2.15
N MET A 5 10.32 19.96 -2.41
CA MET A 5 11.20 18.80 -2.26
C MET A 5 10.94 18.20 -0.88
N ALA A 6 10.89 16.87 -0.80
CA ALA A 6 10.80 16.19 0.49
C ALA A 6 11.91 16.72 1.41
N LEU A 7 11.59 16.97 2.68
CA LEU A 7 12.59 17.39 3.65
C LEU A 7 13.62 16.27 3.81
N ASN A 8 14.89 16.65 3.90
CA ASN A 8 15.95 15.70 4.23
C ASN A 8 15.67 15.08 5.60
N TRP A 9 16.04 13.81 5.75
CA TRP A 9 16.01 13.14 7.03
C TRP A 9 17.07 13.77 7.94
N THR A 10 16.78 13.89 9.23
CA THR A 10 17.67 14.51 10.21
C THR A 10 18.89 13.65 10.59
N TRP A 11 19.01 12.48 9.97
CA TRP A 11 20.04 11.48 10.21
C TRP A 11 21.27 11.73 9.33
N GLU A 12 22.44 11.35 9.85
CA GLU A 12 23.71 11.49 9.14
C GLU A 12 23.83 10.44 8.01
N PRO A 13 24.67 10.68 7.00
CA PRO A 13 24.98 9.66 6.01
C PRO A 13 25.61 8.41 6.65
N ASN A 14 25.24 7.22 6.16
CA ASN A 14 25.78 5.93 6.63
C ASN A 14 25.60 5.70 8.14
N GLU A 15 24.39 5.92 8.66
CA GLU A 15 24.05 5.78 10.07
C GLU A 15 23.41 4.41 10.39
N PHE A 16 22.63 3.86 9.47
CA PHE A 16 21.83 2.64 9.72
C PHE A 16 22.32 1.44 8.90
N ASP A 17 22.49 0.30 9.57
CA ASP A 17 22.75 -1.00 8.92
C ASP A 17 21.53 -1.55 8.19
N PHE A 18 20.33 -1.21 8.71
CA PHE A 18 19.06 -1.64 8.14
C PHE A 18 17.99 -0.55 8.27
N ILE A 19 17.28 -0.27 7.17
CA ILE A 19 16.16 0.67 7.13
C ILE A 19 14.91 -0.06 6.66
N HIS A 20 13.88 -0.08 7.50
CA HIS A 20 12.57 -0.65 7.17
C HIS A 20 11.53 0.44 6.97
N ILE A 21 10.91 0.43 5.80
CA ILE A 21 9.83 1.32 5.39
C ILE A 21 8.59 0.45 5.21
N ARG A 22 7.46 0.84 5.80
CA ARG A 22 6.25 0.02 5.75
C ARG A 22 4.97 0.85 5.79
N TYR A 23 4.07 0.55 4.85
CA TYR A 23 2.72 1.08 4.77
C TYR A 23 2.65 2.61 4.82
N ILE A 24 3.50 3.25 4.03
CA ILE A 24 3.47 4.70 3.83
C ILE A 24 2.94 5.11 2.44
N PHE A 25 2.40 4.16 1.67
CA PHE A 25 1.53 4.46 0.53
C PHE A 25 0.40 5.43 0.93
N GLY A 26 0.08 6.39 0.07
CA GLY A 26 -0.86 7.47 0.39
C GLY A 26 -0.28 8.58 1.28
N ALA A 27 0.93 8.43 1.83
CA ALA A 27 1.58 9.46 2.67
C ALA A 27 2.84 10.09 2.04
N ILE A 28 3.43 9.44 1.04
CA ILE A 28 4.63 9.93 0.33
C ILE A 28 4.28 10.33 -1.10
N LYS A 29 4.63 11.57 -1.50
CA LYS A 29 4.50 12.05 -2.88
C LYS A 29 5.66 11.60 -3.75
N ASP A 30 6.87 11.85 -3.26
CA ASP A 30 8.12 11.64 -3.99
C ASP A 30 8.85 10.42 -3.43
N TRP A 31 8.57 9.27 -4.05
CA TRP A 31 9.19 7.99 -3.69
C TRP A 31 10.66 7.93 -4.08
N SER A 32 11.07 8.63 -5.15
CA SER A 32 12.48 8.72 -5.54
C SER A 32 13.28 9.44 -4.46
N ALA A 33 12.81 10.59 -3.98
CA ALA A 33 13.44 11.31 -2.88
C ALA A 33 13.50 10.49 -1.58
N LEU A 34 12.44 9.74 -1.26
CA LEU A 34 12.41 8.82 -0.12
C LEU A 34 13.55 7.79 -0.20
N PHE A 35 13.74 7.13 -1.35
CA PHE A 35 14.78 6.12 -1.50
C PHE A 35 16.18 6.72 -1.65
N SER A 36 16.33 7.92 -2.19
CA SER A 36 17.59 8.65 -2.17
C SER A 36 18.03 8.96 -0.72
N GLU A 37 17.11 9.39 0.14
CA GLU A 37 17.43 9.61 1.57
C GLU A 37 17.71 8.31 2.31
N ALA A 38 16.95 7.24 2.04
CA ALA A 38 17.24 5.92 2.58
C ALA A 38 18.63 5.43 2.15
N TYR A 39 19.02 5.65 0.89
CA TYR A 39 20.34 5.30 0.38
C TYR A 39 21.44 6.12 1.07
N ARG A 40 21.24 7.43 1.25
CA ARG A 40 22.18 8.31 1.95
C ARG A 40 22.42 7.83 3.38
N CYS A 41 21.35 7.56 4.13
CA CYS A 41 21.42 7.18 5.54
C CYS A 41 21.84 5.71 5.77
N CYS A 42 21.72 4.84 4.78
CA CYS A 42 22.15 3.45 4.88
C CYS A 42 23.68 3.34 4.77
N VAL A 43 24.31 2.48 5.58
CA VAL A 43 25.76 2.20 5.50
C VAL A 43 26.12 1.44 4.22
N PRO A 44 27.35 1.54 3.70
CA PRO A 44 27.83 0.64 2.63
C PRO A 44 27.68 -0.83 3.06
N GLY A 45 27.08 -1.66 2.21
CA GLY A 45 26.75 -3.04 2.54
C GLY A 45 25.46 -3.24 3.38
N GLY A 46 24.86 -2.16 3.88
CA GLY A 46 23.59 -2.19 4.60
C GLY A 46 22.38 -2.40 3.69
N TRP A 47 21.22 -2.68 4.29
CA TRP A 47 20.00 -3.04 3.55
C TRP A 47 18.86 -2.06 3.77
N VAL A 48 18.08 -1.83 2.72
CA VAL A 48 16.81 -1.10 2.80
C VAL A 48 15.70 -2.03 2.32
N GLN A 49 14.58 -2.03 3.05
CA GLN A 49 13.38 -2.79 2.68
C GLN A 49 12.15 -1.90 2.77
N SER A 50 11.37 -1.87 1.70
CA SER A 50 10.04 -1.26 1.61
C SER A 50 8.97 -2.35 1.54
N ALA A 51 7.96 -2.26 2.40
CA ALA A 51 6.85 -3.21 2.50
C ALA A 51 5.52 -2.47 2.36
N GLU A 52 4.96 -2.48 1.16
CA GLU A 52 3.77 -1.70 0.85
C GLU A 52 2.61 -2.60 0.46
N ALA A 53 1.42 -2.25 0.93
CA ALA A 53 0.18 -2.78 0.40
C ALA A 53 -0.34 -1.86 -0.69
N ASP A 54 -1.40 -2.29 -1.35
CA ASP A 54 -2.30 -1.39 -2.04
C ASP A 54 -3.74 -1.68 -1.62
N VAL A 55 -4.64 -0.83 -2.09
CA VAL A 55 -6.04 -0.81 -1.68
C VAL A 55 -6.95 -1.61 -2.62
N GLU A 56 -6.36 -2.35 -3.57
CA GLU A 56 -7.12 -3.16 -4.54
C GLU A 56 -7.37 -4.58 -4.00
N PHE A 57 -8.65 -4.90 -3.85
CA PHE A 57 -9.12 -6.26 -3.69
C PHE A 57 -8.96 -7.04 -4.99
N ARG A 58 -8.48 -8.28 -4.88
CA ARG A 58 -8.27 -9.22 -6.00
C ARG A 58 -8.77 -10.61 -5.62
N SER A 59 -9.01 -11.46 -6.59
CA SER A 59 -9.26 -12.91 -6.38
C SER A 59 -8.66 -13.70 -7.54
N ASP A 60 -8.05 -14.86 -7.28
CA ASP A 60 -7.49 -15.70 -8.35
C ASP A 60 -8.55 -16.50 -9.12
N ASP A 61 -9.72 -16.71 -8.51
CA ASP A 61 -10.77 -17.58 -9.03
C ASP A 61 -11.99 -16.82 -9.60
N GLY A 62 -11.83 -15.51 -9.79
CA GLY A 62 -12.87 -14.64 -10.33
C GLY A 62 -14.06 -14.37 -9.38
N THR A 63 -14.01 -14.83 -8.12
CA THR A 63 -15.11 -14.59 -7.18
C THR A 63 -15.39 -13.11 -6.93
N ILE A 64 -14.38 -12.24 -7.06
CA ILE A 64 -14.55 -10.78 -6.94
C ILE A 64 -15.52 -10.17 -7.94
N ASP A 65 -15.75 -10.79 -9.11
CA ASP A 65 -16.65 -10.25 -10.13
C ASP A 65 -18.12 -10.26 -9.69
N LYS A 66 -18.44 -11.02 -8.63
CA LYS A 66 -19.76 -11.01 -7.97
C LYS A 66 -19.98 -9.81 -7.07
N GLU A 67 -18.92 -9.05 -6.74
CA GLU A 67 -18.94 -7.92 -5.80
C GLU A 67 -18.39 -6.65 -6.49
N PRO A 68 -19.10 -6.06 -7.46
CA PRO A 68 -18.63 -4.89 -8.21
C PRO A 68 -18.32 -3.68 -7.33
N ASN A 69 -18.89 -3.61 -6.13
CA ASN A 69 -18.64 -2.53 -5.18
C ASN A 69 -17.18 -2.54 -4.66
N LEU A 70 -16.49 -3.68 -4.64
CA LEU A 70 -15.06 -3.72 -4.30
C LEU A 70 -14.20 -3.00 -5.35
N LYS A 71 -14.66 -2.95 -6.61
CA LYS A 71 -14.01 -2.14 -7.68
C LYS A 71 -14.22 -0.64 -7.45
N LEU A 72 -15.35 -0.24 -6.83
CA LEU A 72 -15.59 1.14 -6.45
C LEU A 72 -14.63 1.62 -5.35
N TYR A 73 -14.27 0.74 -4.41
CA TYR A 73 -13.24 1.03 -3.40
C TYR A 73 -11.90 1.39 -4.05
N LYS A 74 -11.42 0.57 -5.00
CA LYS A 74 -10.22 0.89 -5.78
C LYS A 74 -10.33 2.26 -6.48
N LYS A 75 -11.44 2.49 -7.19
CA LYS A 75 -11.69 3.75 -7.92
C LYS A 75 -11.63 4.98 -7.00
N LEU A 76 -12.22 4.89 -5.80
CA LEU A 76 -12.20 5.95 -4.80
C LEU A 76 -10.76 6.39 -4.47
N PHE A 77 -9.86 5.45 -4.24
CA PHE A 77 -8.45 5.77 -3.93
C PHE A 77 -7.63 6.17 -5.16
N GLU A 78 -7.91 5.60 -6.33
CA GLU A 78 -7.27 6.02 -7.58
C GLU A 78 -7.59 7.48 -7.92
N GLU A 79 -8.85 7.89 -7.80
CA GLU A 79 -9.28 9.26 -8.10
C GLU A 79 -8.87 10.23 -7.00
N GLY A 80 -9.13 9.91 -5.73
CA GLY A 80 -8.77 10.80 -4.63
C GLY A 80 -7.25 10.96 -4.48
N GLY A 81 -6.48 9.90 -4.72
CA GLY A 81 -5.01 9.95 -4.68
C GLY A 81 -4.42 10.87 -5.75
N LYS A 82 -5.03 10.93 -6.94
CA LYS A 82 -4.65 11.87 -8.01
C LYS A 82 -4.89 13.32 -7.61
N ILE A 83 -6.01 13.62 -6.95
CA ILE A 83 -6.33 14.97 -6.47
C ILE A 83 -5.36 15.39 -5.36
N LEU A 84 -5.09 14.49 -4.41
CA LEU A 84 -4.17 14.71 -3.30
C LEU A 84 -2.70 14.82 -3.72
N GLY A 85 -2.36 14.19 -4.85
CA GLY A 85 -0.98 14.02 -5.30
C GLY A 85 -0.19 13.00 -4.48
N TYR A 86 -0.87 12.11 -3.73
CA TYR A 86 -0.28 11.03 -2.95
C TYR A 86 -0.73 9.68 -3.52
N PRO A 87 0.17 8.88 -4.13
CA PRO A 87 -0.19 7.61 -4.74
C PRO A 87 -0.46 6.51 -3.70
N PHE A 88 -1.55 5.76 -3.91
CA PHE A 88 -1.88 4.54 -3.15
C PHE A 88 -1.44 3.25 -3.86
N PHE A 89 -0.94 3.35 -5.09
CA PHE A 89 -0.49 2.25 -5.93
C PHE A 89 0.96 2.52 -6.34
N VAL A 90 1.89 1.99 -5.56
CA VAL A 90 3.31 2.42 -5.53
C VAL A 90 4.29 1.32 -5.92
N TYR A 91 3.80 0.18 -6.42
CA TYR A 91 4.64 -1.00 -6.64
C TYR A 91 5.74 -0.80 -7.67
N ASP A 92 5.47 -0.08 -8.75
CA ASP A 92 6.47 0.17 -9.79
C ASP A 92 7.42 1.29 -9.36
N GLN A 93 6.89 2.32 -8.68
CA GLN A 93 7.64 3.42 -8.11
C GLN A 93 8.64 2.94 -7.05
N GLN A 94 8.28 1.93 -6.25
CA GLN A 94 9.21 1.29 -5.32
C GLN A 94 10.40 0.67 -6.04
N VAL A 95 10.15 -0.24 -6.97
CA VAL A 95 11.23 -0.95 -7.68
C VAL A 95 12.13 0.04 -8.43
N GLN A 96 11.52 1.03 -9.10
CA GLN A 96 12.27 2.04 -9.83
C GLN A 96 13.08 2.93 -8.87
N GLY A 97 12.49 3.37 -7.76
CA GLY A 97 13.17 4.21 -6.78
C GLY A 97 14.37 3.54 -6.12
N PHE A 98 14.31 2.22 -5.86
CA PHE A 98 15.49 1.45 -5.43
C PHE A 98 16.61 1.46 -6.49
N LYS A 99 16.26 1.23 -7.76
CA LYS A 99 17.23 1.23 -8.86
C LYS A 99 17.87 2.60 -9.07
N ASP A 100 17.04 3.65 -9.09
CA ASP A 100 17.47 5.03 -9.32
C ASP A 100 18.38 5.54 -8.19
N ALA A 101 18.12 5.12 -6.95
CA ALA A 101 18.95 5.48 -5.80
C ALA A 101 20.32 4.77 -5.78
N GLY A 102 20.51 3.73 -6.60
CA GLY A 102 21.78 3.00 -6.72
C GLY A 102 21.90 1.78 -5.81
N PHE A 103 20.80 1.24 -5.29
CA PHE A 103 20.82 -0.04 -4.59
C PHE A 103 21.13 -1.19 -5.56
N GLU A 104 21.90 -2.17 -5.09
CA GLU A 104 22.17 -3.44 -5.77
C GLU A 104 21.34 -4.58 -5.15
N ASP A 105 21.36 -5.76 -5.80
CA ASP A 105 20.61 -6.94 -5.37
C ASP A 105 19.09 -6.70 -5.17
N VAL A 106 18.52 -5.76 -5.95
CA VAL A 106 17.12 -5.35 -5.80
C VAL A 106 16.17 -6.53 -6.08
N THR A 107 15.50 -6.98 -5.04
CA THR A 107 14.59 -8.14 -5.07
C THR A 107 13.17 -7.71 -4.73
N THR A 108 12.21 -8.32 -5.41
CA THR A 108 10.77 -8.12 -5.16
C THR A 108 10.11 -9.42 -4.73
N VAL A 109 9.31 -9.36 -3.67
CA VAL A 109 8.52 -10.50 -3.17
C VAL A 109 7.08 -10.04 -2.95
N ASP A 110 6.14 -10.71 -3.60
CA ASP A 110 4.70 -10.44 -3.46
C ASP A 110 4.03 -11.47 -2.55
N TYR A 111 3.29 -10.97 -1.55
CA TYR A 111 2.42 -11.77 -0.69
C TYR A 111 0.96 -11.46 -0.96
N LYS A 112 0.11 -12.47 -0.82
CA LYS A 112 -1.33 -12.33 -0.80
C LYS A 112 -1.77 -12.19 0.65
N LEU A 113 -2.45 -11.09 0.96
CA LEU A 113 -3.02 -10.81 2.26
C LEU A 113 -4.53 -11.07 2.17
N PRO A 114 -5.01 -12.25 2.60
CA PRO A 114 -6.42 -12.63 2.44
C PRO A 114 -7.33 -11.67 3.21
N VAL A 115 -8.55 -11.50 2.71
CA VAL A 115 -9.61 -10.78 3.43
C VAL A 115 -10.65 -11.82 3.85
N GLY A 116 -10.67 -12.12 5.14
CA GLY A 116 -11.48 -13.20 5.70
C GLY A 116 -10.76 -14.54 5.80
N ASP A 117 -11.48 -15.53 6.28
CA ASP A 117 -10.99 -16.86 6.70
C ASP A 117 -11.14 -17.94 5.63
N TRP A 118 -11.30 -17.55 4.36
CA TRP A 118 -11.43 -18.48 3.24
C TRP A 118 -10.18 -19.35 2.92
N PRO A 119 -8.93 -18.96 3.23
CA PRO A 119 -7.78 -19.81 2.96
C PRO A 119 -7.84 -21.15 3.71
N LYS A 120 -7.41 -22.24 3.06
CA LYS A 120 -7.30 -23.55 3.72
C LYS A 120 -6.16 -23.62 4.75
N ASP A 121 -5.12 -22.82 4.54
CA ASP A 121 -4.01 -22.69 5.49
C ASP A 121 -4.52 -21.96 6.74
N PRO A 122 -4.45 -22.59 7.94
CA PRO A 122 -4.98 -22.01 9.16
C PRO A 122 -4.29 -20.71 9.57
N LYS A 123 -2.99 -20.53 9.26
CA LYS A 123 -2.24 -19.31 9.54
C LYS A 123 -2.66 -18.18 8.61
N LEU A 124 -2.87 -18.46 7.32
CA LEU A 124 -3.38 -17.46 6.38
C LEU A 124 -4.85 -17.11 6.66
N ALA A 125 -5.66 -18.08 7.10
CA ALA A 125 -7.02 -17.81 7.55
C ALA A 125 -7.04 -16.91 8.80
N GLU A 126 -6.11 -17.10 9.73
CA GLU A 126 -5.93 -16.20 10.88
C GLU A 126 -5.55 -14.78 10.45
N VAL A 127 -4.54 -14.64 9.60
CA VAL A 127 -4.17 -13.33 9.01
C VAL A 127 -5.38 -12.67 8.37
N GLY A 128 -6.15 -13.42 7.58
CA GLY A 128 -7.31 -12.88 6.90
C GLY A 128 -8.45 -12.46 7.81
N ARG A 129 -8.63 -13.10 8.97
CA ARG A 129 -9.57 -12.62 10.01
C ARG A 129 -9.15 -11.26 10.55
N PHE A 130 -7.86 -11.05 10.83
CA PHE A 130 -7.36 -9.75 11.29
C PHE A 130 -7.51 -8.67 10.21
N VAL A 131 -7.20 -8.99 8.96
CA VAL A 131 -7.36 -8.03 7.84
C VAL A 131 -8.82 -7.63 7.67
N ARG A 132 -9.75 -8.60 7.70
CA ARG A 132 -11.19 -8.31 7.67
C ARG A 132 -11.60 -7.42 8.84
N ALA A 133 -11.14 -7.72 10.06
CA ALA A 133 -11.45 -6.92 11.24
C ALA A 133 -10.93 -5.47 11.13
N CYS A 134 -9.71 -5.26 10.64
CA CYS A 134 -9.16 -3.93 10.39
C CYS A 134 -10.02 -3.14 9.39
N LEU A 135 -10.34 -3.75 8.25
CA LEU A 135 -11.17 -3.12 7.22
C LEU A 135 -12.57 -2.81 7.74
N GLU A 136 -13.18 -3.69 8.51
CA GLU A 136 -14.52 -3.47 9.06
C GLU A 136 -14.57 -2.32 10.06
N THR A 137 -13.54 -2.20 10.89
CA THR A 137 -13.49 -1.24 12.01
C THR A 137 -13.23 0.18 11.53
N ASP A 138 -12.45 0.36 10.46
CA ASP A 138 -11.97 1.68 10.03
C ASP A 138 -12.36 2.03 8.57
N LEU A 139 -13.34 1.33 8.01
CA LEU A 139 -13.80 1.59 6.63
C LEU A 139 -14.19 3.06 6.42
N GLU A 140 -14.87 3.66 7.39
CA GLU A 140 -15.28 5.06 7.36
C GLU A 140 -14.09 6.02 7.45
N GLY A 141 -13.13 5.74 8.35
CA GLY A 141 -11.92 6.54 8.52
C GLY A 141 -11.09 6.61 7.24
N TYR A 142 -10.98 5.50 6.49
CA TYR A 142 -10.25 5.48 5.22
C TYR A 142 -10.94 6.21 4.07
N THR A 143 -12.28 6.24 4.07
CA THR A 143 -13.03 6.57 2.85
C THR A 143 -13.76 7.92 2.92
N THR A 144 -14.05 8.44 4.12
CA THR A 144 -14.94 9.59 4.28
C THR A 144 -14.40 10.86 3.63
N MET A 145 -13.12 11.19 3.85
CA MET A 145 -12.49 12.37 3.25
C MET A 145 -12.41 12.26 1.73
N MET A 146 -12.05 11.07 1.24
CA MET A 146 -11.95 10.79 -0.20
C MET A 146 -13.31 10.95 -0.88
N TRP A 147 -14.36 10.40 -0.28
CA TRP A 147 -15.71 10.44 -0.83
C TRP A 147 -16.33 11.83 -0.78
N ASN A 148 -16.38 12.42 0.43
CA ASN A 148 -17.19 13.61 0.72
C ASN A 148 -16.47 14.91 0.34
N GLU A 149 -15.19 15.04 0.70
CA GLU A 149 -14.47 16.31 0.59
C GLU A 149 -13.71 16.44 -0.74
N LEU A 150 -13.03 15.37 -1.15
CA LEU A 150 -12.17 15.37 -2.34
C LEU A 150 -12.97 15.11 -3.62
N LEU A 151 -13.65 13.97 -3.70
CA LEU A 151 -14.39 13.59 -4.90
C LEU A 151 -15.79 14.22 -4.96
N LYS A 152 -16.35 14.59 -3.81
CA LYS A 152 -17.70 15.15 -3.68
C LYS A 152 -18.75 14.27 -4.36
N TRP A 153 -18.59 12.95 -4.25
CA TRP A 153 -19.58 11.99 -4.71
C TRP A 153 -20.89 12.10 -3.90
N PRO A 154 -22.03 11.58 -4.40
CA PRO A 154 -23.32 11.74 -3.74
C PRO A 154 -23.27 11.30 -2.27
N LYS A 155 -23.69 12.18 -1.35
CA LYS A 155 -23.61 11.95 0.10
C LYS A 155 -24.57 10.85 0.57
N ASP A 156 -25.73 10.77 -0.06
CA ASP A 156 -26.76 9.77 0.17
C ASP A 156 -26.33 8.36 -0.26
N GLU A 157 -25.39 8.24 -1.19
CA GLU A 157 -24.81 6.96 -1.61
C GLU A 157 -23.71 6.44 -0.69
N TYR A 158 -23.10 7.29 0.15
CA TYR A 158 -21.93 6.91 0.95
C TYR A 158 -22.22 5.77 1.93
N GLN A 159 -23.36 5.82 2.62
CA GLN A 159 -23.74 4.76 3.56
C GLN A 159 -24.02 3.42 2.84
N LEU A 160 -24.61 3.48 1.65
CA LEU A 160 -24.83 2.30 0.81
C LEU A 160 -23.51 1.69 0.34
N PHE A 161 -22.54 2.53 -0.05
CA PHE A 161 -21.18 2.11 -0.36
C PHE A 161 -20.56 1.36 0.83
N LEU A 162 -20.56 1.95 2.03
CA LEU A 162 -19.99 1.31 3.22
C LEU A 162 -20.65 -0.03 3.54
N MET A 163 -21.99 -0.09 3.50
CA MET A 163 -22.74 -1.33 3.70
C MET A 163 -22.38 -2.39 2.67
N SER A 164 -22.20 -2.00 1.41
CA SER A 164 -21.86 -2.92 0.32
C SER A 164 -20.46 -3.53 0.49
N ILE A 165 -19.46 -2.74 0.89
CA ILE A 165 -18.11 -3.24 1.15
C ILE A 165 -18.12 -4.20 2.34
N ARG A 166 -18.78 -3.84 3.45
CA ARG A 166 -18.91 -4.71 4.63
C ARG A 166 -19.57 -6.04 4.28
N LYS A 167 -20.64 -6.01 3.45
CA LYS A 167 -21.30 -7.23 2.98
C LYS A 167 -20.35 -8.10 2.15
N ALA A 168 -19.60 -7.50 1.23
CA ALA A 168 -18.70 -8.22 0.35
C ALA A 168 -17.54 -8.89 1.11
N ILE A 169 -16.87 -8.19 2.03
CA ILE A 169 -15.72 -8.74 2.79
C ILE A 169 -16.14 -9.79 3.84
N ARG A 170 -17.41 -9.83 4.22
CA ARG A 170 -17.99 -10.87 5.08
C ARG A 170 -18.45 -12.10 4.34
N ASN A 171 -18.54 -12.04 3.01
CA ASN A 171 -19.06 -13.14 2.20
C ASN A 171 -17.99 -14.24 2.04
N PRO A 172 -18.15 -15.42 2.67
CA PRO A 172 -17.13 -16.47 2.63
C PRO A 172 -16.96 -17.09 1.24
N LYS A 173 -17.88 -16.81 0.30
CA LYS A 173 -17.79 -17.27 -1.10
C LYS A 173 -16.95 -16.33 -1.97
N ILE A 174 -16.42 -15.26 -1.39
CA ILE A 174 -15.61 -14.24 -2.06
C ILE A 174 -14.20 -14.38 -1.53
N HIS A 175 -13.31 -14.94 -2.35
CA HIS A 175 -11.96 -15.31 -1.95
C HIS A 175 -10.99 -14.15 -2.22
N THR A 176 -11.29 -12.99 -1.63
CA THR A 176 -10.53 -11.78 -1.89
C THR A 176 -9.25 -11.70 -1.09
N TYR A 177 -8.25 -11.05 -1.67
CA TYR A 177 -7.00 -10.66 -1.01
C TYR A 177 -6.58 -9.28 -1.48
N MET A 178 -5.77 -8.60 -0.67
CA MET A 178 -4.95 -7.46 -1.10
C MET A 178 -3.52 -7.94 -1.31
N ARG A 179 -2.77 -7.29 -2.20
CA ARG A 179 -1.35 -7.61 -2.36
C ARG A 179 -0.54 -6.82 -1.34
N VAL A 180 0.54 -7.42 -0.86
CA VAL A 180 1.62 -6.72 -0.17
C VAL A 180 2.90 -7.04 -0.92
N ARG A 181 3.63 -6.01 -1.36
CA ARG A 181 4.92 -6.14 -2.03
C ARG A 181 6.04 -5.71 -1.11
N TYR A 182 7.03 -6.58 -0.99
CA TYR A 182 8.31 -6.27 -0.39
C TYR A 182 9.30 -6.00 -1.51
N VAL A 183 9.96 -4.85 -1.46
CA VAL A 183 11.14 -4.55 -2.28
C VAL A 183 12.30 -4.31 -1.33
N TYR A 184 13.42 -4.98 -1.56
CA TYR A 184 14.62 -4.73 -0.77
C TYR A 184 15.86 -4.74 -1.65
N GLY A 185 16.87 -3.99 -1.23
CA GLY A 185 18.13 -3.84 -1.93
C GLY A 185 19.24 -3.47 -0.96
N ARG A 186 20.47 -3.79 -1.35
CA ARG A 186 21.67 -3.54 -0.57
C ARG A 186 22.37 -2.30 -1.11
N LYS A 187 22.93 -1.47 -0.24
CA LYS A 187 23.83 -0.39 -0.68
C LYS A 187 25.19 -1.00 -1.05
N PRO A 188 25.81 -0.61 -2.18
CA PRO A 188 27.15 -1.11 -2.54
C PRO A 188 28.18 -0.93 -1.42
N SER A 189 29.02 -1.95 -1.20
CA SER A 189 30.03 -1.96 -0.12
C SER A 189 31.25 -1.07 -0.42
N SER A 190 31.45 -0.70 -1.68
CA SER A 190 32.50 0.18 -2.16
C SER A 190 31.92 1.16 -3.17
N GLN A 191 32.13 2.46 -2.97
CA GLN A 191 31.97 3.47 -4.03
C GLN A 191 33.27 3.60 -4.81
#